data_AF-A0A2G6IQR0-F1
#
_entry.id   AF-A0A2G6IQR0-F1
#
_cell.length_a   1.000
_cell.length_b   1.000
_cell.length_c   1.000
_cell.angle_alpha   90.00
_cell.angle_beta   90.00
_cell.angle_gamma   90.00
#
_symmetry.space_group_name_H-M   'P 1'
#
loop_
_entity.id
_entity.type
_entity.pdbx_description
1 polymer ?
#
loop_
_entity_poly.entity_id
_entity_poly.type
_entity_poly.pdbx_seq_one_letter_code
_entity_poly.pdbx_strand_id
1 'polypeptide(L)'
;MARPNTRNQTVAENDKQADALIAALAPKIAEAILPQITESVETQMKGLKDKNDELLDKIAKQKAGDDHNDLMAQTKKLLAAADSQQQARFDKDGNYRPPSPDDSIKITKSDARDVRKYRDARALAEKEGRKLEIVADE
;
A
#
# COMPACT_ATOMS: atom_id res chain seq x y z
N MET A 1 -48.50 52.41 -50.55
CA MET A 1 -47.12 51.89 -50.65
C MET A 1 -46.46 52.03 -49.29
N ALA A 2 -46.32 50.93 -48.54
CA ALA A 2 -45.64 50.93 -47.24
C ALA A 2 -44.13 50.87 -47.47
N ARG A 3 -43.38 51.79 -46.85
CA ARG A 3 -41.91 51.79 -46.91
C ARG A 3 -41.37 50.64 -46.05
N PRO A 4 -40.43 49.81 -46.56
CA PRO A 4 -39.85 48.75 -45.76
C PRO A 4 -39.10 49.33 -44.56
N ASN A 5 -39.26 48.65 -43.41
CA ASN A 5 -38.74 49.05 -42.11
C ASN A 5 -37.20 48.90 -42.09
N THR A 6 -36.50 49.99 -42.39
CA THR A 6 -35.03 50.08 -42.52
C THR A 6 -34.26 49.63 -41.27
N ARG A 7 -34.86 49.68 -40.08
CA ARG A 7 -34.26 49.21 -38.82
C ARG A 7 -34.02 47.69 -38.77
N ASN A 8 -34.90 46.89 -39.38
CA ASN A 8 -34.74 45.44 -39.37
C ASN A 8 -33.69 44.97 -40.39
N GLN A 9 -33.45 45.76 -41.44
CA GLN A 9 -32.42 45.45 -42.45
C GLN A 9 -31.01 45.65 -41.88
N THR A 10 -30.80 46.70 -41.08
CA THR A 10 -29.49 46.96 -40.47
C THR A 10 -29.09 45.91 -39.42
N VAL A 11 -30.04 45.33 -38.69
CA VAL A 11 -29.72 44.26 -37.71
C VAL A 11 -29.31 42.99 -38.42
N ALA A 12 -30.05 42.58 -39.46
CA ALA A 12 -29.72 41.39 -40.25
C ALA A 12 -28.40 41.53 -41.03
N GLU A 13 -28.03 42.74 -41.44
CA GLU A 13 -26.71 43.00 -42.04
C GLU A 13 -25.57 42.97 -41.00
N ASN A 14 -25.81 43.51 -39.80
CA ASN A 14 -24.84 43.43 -38.71
C ASN A 14 -24.58 41.97 -38.28
N ASP A 15 -25.63 41.15 -38.20
CA ASP A 15 -25.49 39.72 -37.88
C ASP A 15 -24.68 38.98 -38.96
N LYS A 16 -24.95 39.24 -40.24
CA LYS A 16 -24.16 38.67 -41.35
C LYS A 16 -22.70 39.11 -41.34
N GLN A 17 -22.42 40.35 -40.96
CA GLN A 17 -21.05 40.85 -40.84
C GLN A 17 -20.34 40.22 -39.64
N ALA A 18 -21.04 40.03 -38.52
CA ALA A 18 -20.52 39.32 -37.36
C ALA A 18 -20.20 37.85 -37.70
N ASP A 19 -21.11 37.15 -38.39
CA ASP A 19 -20.88 35.77 -38.84
C ASP A 19 -19.69 35.66 -39.81
N ALA A 20 -19.57 36.60 -40.75
CA ALA A 20 -18.43 36.65 -41.67
C ALA A 20 -17.11 36.92 -40.93
N LEU A 21 -17.13 37.77 -39.89
CA LEU A 21 -15.97 38.05 -39.05
C LEU A 21 -15.57 36.81 -38.22
N ILE A 22 -16.55 36.13 -37.63
CA ILE A 22 -16.32 34.89 -36.87
C ILE A 22 -15.75 33.81 -37.79
N ALA A 23 -16.31 33.64 -39.00
CA ALA A 23 -15.81 32.68 -39.97
C ALA A 23 -14.37 32.98 -40.43
N ALA A 24 -14.01 34.27 -40.55
CA ALA A 24 -12.66 34.68 -40.93
C ALA A 24 -11.65 34.54 -39.77
N LEU A 25 -12.09 34.68 -38.53
CA LEU A 25 -11.25 34.61 -37.33
C LEU A 25 -11.08 33.19 -36.81
N ALA A 26 -12.08 32.32 -36.96
CA ALA A 26 -12.05 30.93 -36.52
C ALA A 26 -10.78 30.15 -36.95
N PRO A 27 -10.33 30.17 -38.22
CA PRO A 27 -9.11 29.46 -38.61
C PRO A 27 -7.86 30.03 -37.94
N LYS A 28 -7.76 31.35 -37.77
CA LYS A 28 -6.62 32.00 -37.09
C LYS A 28 -6.56 31.68 -35.60
N ILE A 29 -7.72 31.58 -34.96
CA ILE A 29 -7.83 31.18 -33.56
C ILE A 29 -7.43 29.69 -33.42
N ALA A 30 -7.87 28.83 -34.33
CA ALA A 30 -7.48 27.42 -34.33
C ALA A 30 -5.96 27.23 -34.53
N GLU A 31 -5.34 27.94 -35.49
CA GLU A 31 -3.89 27.91 -35.71
C GLU A 31 -3.10 28.41 -34.50
N ALA A 32 -3.63 29.36 -33.72
CA ALA A 32 -2.96 29.88 -32.54
C ALA A 32 -3.10 28.96 -31.31
N ILE A 33 -4.25 28.29 -31.16
CA ILE A 33 -4.56 27.48 -29.97
C ILE A 33 -4.04 26.05 -30.10
N LEU A 34 -4.08 25.45 -31.31
CA LEU A 34 -3.66 24.06 -31.50
C LEU A 34 -2.21 23.78 -31.04
N PRO A 35 -1.21 24.63 -31.32
CA PRO A 35 0.15 24.42 -30.80
C PRO A 35 0.21 24.46 -29.26
N GLN A 36 -0.53 25.36 -28.62
CA GLN A 36 -0.58 25.48 -27.16
C GLN A 36 -1.21 24.25 -26.51
N ILE A 37 -2.27 23.70 -27.13
CA ILE A 37 -2.88 22.45 -26.67
C ILE A 37 -1.88 21.30 -26.78
N THR A 38 -1.20 21.17 -27.92
CA THR A 38 -0.19 20.12 -28.13
C THR A 38 0.93 20.20 -27.10
N GLU A 39 1.52 21.39 -26.90
CA GLU A 39 2.60 21.60 -25.93
C GLU A 39 2.14 21.31 -24.48
N SER A 40 0.90 21.70 -24.14
CA SER A 40 0.30 21.40 -22.84
C SER A 40 0.12 19.90 -22.62
N VAL A 41 -0.40 19.17 -23.62
CA VAL A 41 -0.58 17.72 -23.56
C VAL A 41 0.76 17.00 -23.47
N GLU A 42 1.75 17.39 -24.26
CA GLU A 42 3.09 16.79 -24.20
C GLU A 42 3.75 16.99 -22.83
N THR A 43 3.63 18.20 -22.26
CA THR A 43 4.13 18.50 -20.91
C THR A 43 3.44 17.66 -19.85
N GLN A 44 2.11 17.53 -19.92
CA GLN A 44 1.33 16.69 -19.01
C GLN A 44 1.70 15.20 -19.14
N MET A 45 1.83 14.69 -20.37
CA MET A 45 2.22 13.30 -20.63
C MET A 45 3.62 13.00 -20.09
N LYS A 46 4.57 13.93 -20.27
CA LYS A 46 5.91 13.80 -19.70
C LYS A 46 5.88 13.77 -18.18
N GLY A 47 5.15 14.69 -17.54
CA GLY A 47 5.00 14.70 -16.08
C GLY A 47 4.31 13.45 -15.53
N LEU A 48 3.34 12.88 -16.25
CA LEU A 48 2.70 11.61 -15.90
C LEU A 48 3.67 10.43 -16.01
N LYS A 49 4.48 10.40 -17.08
CA LYS A 49 5.51 9.37 -17.26
C LYS A 49 6.53 9.42 -16.12
N ASP A 50 7.07 10.60 -15.82
CA ASP A 50 8.09 10.78 -14.77
C ASP A 50 7.55 10.34 -13.39
N LYS A 51 6.28 10.68 -13.08
CA LYS A 51 5.62 10.23 -11.84
C LYS A 51 5.38 8.72 -11.81
N ASN A 52 5.02 8.13 -12.94
CA ASN A 52 4.84 6.68 -13.02
C ASN A 52 6.18 5.96 -12.80
N ASP A 53 7.26 6.43 -13.42
CA ASP A 53 8.60 5.87 -13.22
C ASP A 53 9.02 5.99 -11.72
N GLU A 54 8.78 7.13 -11.08
CA GLU A 54 9.03 7.32 -9.65
C GLU A 54 8.20 6.38 -8.75
N LEU A 55 6.92 6.20 -9.07
CA LEU A 55 6.03 5.30 -8.33
C LEU A 55 6.44 3.83 -8.49
N LEU A 56 6.81 3.42 -9.71
CA LEU A 56 7.31 2.08 -9.99
C LEU A 56 8.60 1.82 -9.23
N ASP A 57 9.53 2.78 -9.19
CA ASP A 57 10.75 2.69 -8.41
C ASP A 57 10.48 2.58 -6.90
N LYS A 58 9.52 3.34 -6.37
CA LYS A 58 9.11 3.24 -4.96
C LYS A 58 8.52 1.86 -4.64
N ILE A 59 7.66 1.33 -5.51
CA ILE A 59 7.08 -0.02 -5.33
C ILE A 59 8.18 -1.08 -5.39
N ALA A 60 9.12 -0.97 -6.33
CA ALA A 60 10.24 -1.89 -6.44
C ALA A 60 11.10 -1.87 -5.16
N LYS A 61 11.42 -0.68 -4.64
CA LYS A 61 12.17 -0.51 -3.38
C LYS A 61 11.39 -1.01 -2.16
N GLN A 62 10.07 -0.82 -2.11
CA GLN A 62 9.23 -1.37 -1.04
C GLN A 62 9.19 -2.90 -1.06
N LYS A 63 9.11 -3.52 -2.24
CA LYS A 63 9.16 -4.99 -2.38
C LYS A 63 10.54 -5.56 -2.06
N ALA A 64 11.59 -4.83 -2.39
CA ALA A 64 12.98 -5.25 -2.18
C ALA A 64 13.53 -4.83 -0.81
N GLY A 65 12.78 -4.05 -0.02
CA GLY A 65 13.23 -3.58 1.28
C GLY A 65 13.49 -4.73 2.24
N ASP A 66 14.58 -4.62 2.99
CA ASP A 66 15.06 -5.62 3.95
C ASP A 66 13.98 -6.05 4.96
N ASP A 67 13.03 -5.17 5.28
CA ASP A 67 11.88 -5.46 6.16
C ASP A 67 11.03 -6.65 5.67
N HIS A 68 10.87 -6.83 4.35
CA HIS A 68 10.10 -7.97 3.84
C HIS A 68 10.87 -9.28 3.99
N ASN A 69 12.18 -9.25 3.76
CA ASN A 69 13.05 -10.40 3.94
C ASN A 69 13.20 -10.77 5.43
N ASP A 70 13.33 -9.77 6.30
CA ASP A 70 13.40 -9.97 7.75
C ASP A 70 12.08 -10.47 8.33
N LEU A 71 10.94 -9.94 7.88
CA LEU A 71 9.63 -10.45 8.27
C LEU A 71 9.40 -11.88 7.78
N MET A 72 9.81 -12.20 6.56
CA MET A 72 9.77 -13.56 6.02
C MET A 72 10.70 -14.51 6.80
N ALA A 73 11.89 -14.04 7.17
CA ALA A 73 12.83 -14.81 8.00
C ALA A 73 12.30 -15.04 9.41
N GLN A 74 11.70 -14.04 10.05
CA GLN A 74 11.04 -14.17 11.36
C GLN A 74 9.83 -15.11 11.27
N THR A 75 9.01 -14.98 10.23
CA THR A 75 7.86 -15.87 10.00
C THR A 75 8.33 -17.31 9.81
N LYS A 76 9.39 -17.53 9.04
CA LYS A 76 9.98 -18.86 8.84
C LYS A 76 10.56 -19.43 10.14
N LYS A 77 11.21 -18.60 10.97
CA LYS A 77 11.68 -19.00 12.31
C LYS A 77 10.53 -19.40 13.23
N LEU A 78 9.44 -18.62 13.25
CA LEU A 78 8.26 -18.93 14.05
C LEU A 78 7.57 -20.22 13.58
N LEU A 79 7.46 -20.41 12.27
CA LEU A 79 6.86 -21.63 11.70
C LEU A 79 7.72 -22.86 12.03
N ALA A 80 9.04 -22.77 11.88
CA ALA A 80 9.95 -23.84 12.24
C ALA A 80 9.93 -24.15 13.76
N ALA A 81 9.77 -23.13 14.60
CA ALA A 81 9.61 -23.31 16.05
C ALA A 81 8.26 -23.96 16.41
N ALA A 82 7.19 -23.62 15.70
CA ALA A 82 5.89 -24.27 15.86
C ALA A 82 5.93 -25.74 15.43
N ASP A 83 6.56 -26.03 14.29
CA ASP A 83 6.73 -27.39 13.78
C ASP A 83 7.58 -28.24 14.73
N SER A 84 8.68 -27.70 15.28
CA SER A 84 9.51 -28.43 16.25
C SER A 84 8.78 -28.68 17.57
N GLN A 85 7.95 -27.73 18.04
CA GLN A 85 7.09 -27.93 19.20
C GLN A 85 6.00 -28.98 18.95
N GLN A 86 5.44 -29.04 17.74
CA GLN A 86 4.49 -30.09 17.38
C GLN A 86 5.18 -31.45 17.28
N GLN A 87 6.35 -31.53 16.64
CA GLN A 87 7.14 -32.75 16.54
C GLN A 87 7.56 -33.29 17.91
N ALA A 88 7.94 -32.40 18.84
CA ALA A 88 8.24 -32.77 20.22
C ALA A 88 7.03 -33.35 21.00
N ARG A 89 5.81 -33.15 20.49
CA ARG A 89 4.58 -33.72 21.04
C ARG A 89 4.22 -35.06 20.42
N PHE A 90 4.97 -35.58 19.46
CA PHE A 90 4.78 -36.96 19.01
C PHE A 90 5.73 -37.90 19.75
N ASP A 91 5.22 -39.04 20.19
CA ASP A 91 6.06 -40.11 20.73
C ASP A 91 6.76 -40.90 19.61
N LYS A 92 7.57 -41.89 19.99
CA LYS A 92 8.34 -42.72 19.04
C LYS A 92 7.44 -43.54 18.10
N ASP A 93 6.18 -43.71 18.46
CA ASP A 93 5.18 -44.45 17.69
C ASP A 93 4.27 -43.52 16.86
N GLY A 94 4.54 -42.21 16.89
CA GLY A 94 3.81 -41.20 16.12
C GLY A 94 2.49 -40.77 16.74
N ASN A 95 2.23 -41.09 18.02
CA ASN A 95 1.02 -40.65 18.71
C ASN A 95 1.22 -39.28 19.35
N TYR A 96 0.20 -38.44 19.26
CA TYR A 96 0.19 -37.13 19.90
C TYR A 96 0.11 -37.29 21.42
N ARG A 97 1.12 -36.75 22.12
CA ARG A 97 1.20 -36.64 23.57
C ARG A 97 0.62 -35.29 24.00
N PRO A 98 -0.56 -35.27 24.63
CA PRO A 98 -1.10 -34.04 25.19
C PRO A 98 -0.16 -33.51 26.28
N PRO A 99 -0.15 -32.19 26.50
CA PRO A 99 0.69 -31.58 27.54
C PRO A 99 0.29 -32.15 28.90
N SER A 100 1.26 -32.73 29.61
CA SER A 100 1.07 -33.29 30.94
C SER A 100 1.26 -32.19 31.99
N PRO A 101 0.59 -32.25 33.15
CA PRO A 101 0.91 -31.38 34.30
C PRO A 101 2.37 -31.52 34.77
N ASP A 102 3.06 -32.60 34.41
CA ASP A 102 4.49 -32.78 34.67
C ASP A 102 5.39 -31.97 33.73
N ASP A 103 4.86 -31.44 32.61
CA ASP A 103 5.64 -30.65 31.66
C ASP A 103 5.86 -29.23 32.20
N SER A 104 7.11 -28.86 32.46
CA SER A 104 7.47 -27.53 32.92
C SER A 104 7.35 -26.48 31.81
N ILE A 105 6.88 -25.28 32.16
CA ILE A 105 7.02 -24.09 31.32
C ILE A 105 8.43 -23.55 31.52
N LYS A 106 9.17 -23.45 30.42
CA LYS A 106 10.57 -23.03 30.44
C LYS A 106 10.68 -21.55 30.10
N ILE A 107 11.39 -20.80 30.93
CA ILE A 107 11.76 -19.41 30.69
C ILE A 107 13.29 -19.30 30.73
N THR A 108 13.88 -18.52 29.84
CA THR A 108 15.33 -18.31 29.82
C THR A 108 15.78 -17.49 31.04
N LYS A 109 17.07 -17.56 31.38
CA LYS A 109 17.63 -16.86 32.54
C LYS A 109 17.60 -15.34 32.36
N SER A 110 17.78 -14.86 31.13
CA SER A 110 17.65 -13.46 30.73
C SER A 110 16.21 -12.98 30.89
N ASP A 111 15.22 -13.74 30.43
CA ASP A 111 13.80 -13.38 30.56
C ASP A 111 13.31 -13.50 32.01
N ALA A 112 13.84 -14.43 32.79
CA ALA A 112 13.53 -14.56 34.22
C ALA A 112 14.03 -13.37 35.05
N ARG A 113 14.99 -12.59 34.54
CA ARG A 113 15.46 -11.35 35.18
C ARG A 113 14.53 -10.16 34.90
N ASP A 114 13.70 -10.23 33.87
CA ASP A 114 12.67 -9.23 33.61
C ASP A 114 11.43 -9.52 34.47
N VAL A 115 11.10 -8.57 35.35
CA VAL A 115 9.99 -8.69 36.31
C VAL A 115 8.66 -8.92 35.60
N ARG A 116 8.43 -8.32 34.43
CA ARG A 116 7.17 -8.49 33.68
C ARG A 116 7.10 -9.89 33.10
N LYS A 117 8.13 -10.29 32.34
CA LYS A 117 8.19 -11.61 31.70
C LYS A 117 8.13 -12.76 32.71
N TYR A 118 8.81 -12.63 33.85
CA TYR A 118 8.73 -13.62 34.93
C TYR A 118 7.32 -13.72 35.52
N ARG A 119 6.65 -12.58 35.76
CA ARG A 119 5.27 -12.57 36.27
C ARG A 119 4.29 -13.21 35.30
N ASP A 120 4.42 -12.89 34.01
CA ASP A 120 3.55 -13.42 32.98
C ASP A 120 3.75 -14.94 32.83
N ALA A 121 5.00 -15.40 32.83
CA ALA A 121 5.31 -16.83 32.78
C ALA A 121 4.84 -17.58 34.03
N ARG A 122 4.95 -16.97 35.22
CA ARG A 122 4.42 -17.54 36.46
C ARG A 122 2.89 -17.63 36.43
N ALA A 123 2.21 -16.60 35.95
CA ALA A 123 0.76 -16.59 35.82
C ALA A 123 0.27 -17.65 34.81
N LEU A 124 1.01 -17.85 33.71
CA LEU A 124 0.71 -18.89 32.73
C LEU A 124 0.92 -20.29 33.31
N ALA A 125 1.98 -20.49 34.09
CA ALA A 125 2.25 -21.74 34.79
C ALA A 125 1.17 -22.09 35.83
N GLU A 126 0.75 -21.10 36.61
CA GLU A 126 -0.34 -21.26 37.58
C GLU A 126 -1.68 -21.54 36.89
N LYS A 127 -2.00 -20.82 35.80
CA LYS A 127 -3.24 -21.02 35.03
C LYS A 127 -3.33 -22.41 34.43
N GLU A 128 -2.22 -22.97 33.98
CA GLU A 128 -2.18 -24.29 33.35
C GLU A 128 -1.85 -25.42 34.33
N GLY A 129 -1.62 -25.11 35.62
CA GLY A 129 -1.29 -26.09 36.65
C GLY A 129 0.07 -26.75 36.46
N ARG A 130 1.01 -26.07 35.79
CA ARG A 130 2.34 -26.57 35.41
C ARG A 130 3.44 -25.90 36.24
N LYS A 131 4.60 -26.55 36.34
CA LYS A 131 5.77 -25.96 37.03
C LYS A 131 6.50 -24.96 36.14
N LEU A 132 6.99 -23.87 36.71
CA LEU A 132 7.89 -22.95 36.00
C LEU A 132 9.35 -23.38 36.21
N GLU A 133 10.10 -23.53 35.13
CA GLU A 133 11.52 -23.90 35.13
C GLU A 133 12.34 -22.79 34.43
N ILE A 134 13.42 -22.37 35.07
CA ILE A 134 14.35 -21.39 34.49
C ILE A 134 15.49 -22.16 33.80
N VAL A 135 15.58 -22.04 32.49
CA VAL A 135 16.63 -22.66 31.67
C VAL A 135 17.74 -21.66 31.32
N ALA A 136 18.92 -22.16 30.95
CA ALA A 136 20.03 -21.32 30.50
C ALA A 136 19.64 -20.52 29.24
N ASP A 137 20.28 -19.37 29.04
CA ASP A 137 20.17 -18.63 27.78
C ASP A 137 20.93 -19.43 26.72
N GLU A 138 20.24 -19.89 25.67
CA GLU A 138 20.86 -20.40 24.44
C GLU A 138 21.31 -19.25 23.53
#